data_AF-A0A7J2PRJ1-F1
#
_entry.id   AF-A0A7J2PRJ1-F1
#
_cell.length_a   1.000
_cell.length_b   1.000
_cell.length_c   1.000
_cell.angle_alpha   90.00
_cell.angle_beta   90.00
_cell.angle_gamma   90.00
#
_symmetry.space_group_name_H-M   'P 1'
#
loop_
_entity.id
_entity.type
_entity.pdbx_description
1 polymer ?
#
loop_
_entity_poly.entity_id
_entity_poly.type
_entity_poly.pdbx_seq_one_letter_code
_entity_poly.pdbx_strand_id
1 'polypeptide(L)'
;MALCETLGRYKEKFVPVQINQDLCLKCERCLQACNAKAIYFKHGVRLVDYSKCKASLNCVQVCPRNAIQVTSIEVNDQVVSIKIDHEKCNSCEECISDDSNFCPKNLFYRGKVNNNENQEQDGIKFKFREILKCQGCLRCTILCPQKAIKPLKFNV
;
A
#
# COMPACT_ATOMS: atom_id res chain seq x y z
N MET A 1 7.31 17.21 34.53
CA MET A 1 8.31 17.18 33.46
C MET A 1 7.76 16.33 32.32
N ALA A 2 7.60 16.98 31.16
CA ALA A 2 7.32 16.44 29.82
C ALA A 2 6.10 15.51 29.65
N LEU A 3 4.94 16.13 29.46
CA LEU A 3 3.93 15.67 28.49
C LEU A 3 4.63 15.52 27.13
N CYS A 4 4.83 14.30 26.64
CA CYS A 4 5.31 14.07 25.28
C CYS A 4 4.10 14.11 24.34
N GLU A 5 3.84 15.32 23.86
CA GLU A 5 2.78 15.66 22.92
C GLU A 5 3.02 15.02 21.55
N THR A 6 1.90 14.57 20.98
CA THR A 6 1.64 14.24 19.57
C THR A 6 2.55 14.89 18.54
N LEU A 7 3.33 14.08 17.82
CA LEU A 7 3.88 14.43 16.51
C LEU A 7 3.48 13.41 15.44
N GLY A 8 2.32 13.69 14.84
CA GLY A 8 2.16 13.75 13.39
C GLY A 8 2.42 12.49 12.56
N ARG A 9 1.41 11.62 12.43
CA ARG A 9 1.23 10.87 11.17
C ARG A 9 0.43 11.73 10.19
N TYR A 10 1.09 12.70 9.55
CA TYR A 10 0.55 13.32 8.35
C TYR A 10 0.65 12.28 7.22
N LYS A 11 -0.38 11.44 7.06
CA LYS A 11 -0.59 10.72 5.81
C LYS A 11 -1.23 11.71 4.86
N GLU A 12 -0.45 12.25 3.92
CA GLU A 12 -1.00 12.90 2.74
C GLU A 12 -2.07 11.99 2.15
N LYS A 13 -3.33 12.44 2.22
CA LYS A 13 -4.46 11.71 1.63
C LYS A 13 -4.21 11.70 0.13
N PHE A 14 -3.76 10.57 -0.40
CA PHE A 14 -3.77 10.32 -1.83
C PHE A 14 -5.26 10.26 -2.24
N VAL A 15 -5.77 11.36 -2.79
CA VAL A 15 -7.15 11.44 -3.30
C VAL A 15 -7.06 11.43 -4.83
N PRO A 16 -7.05 10.24 -5.46
CA PRO A 16 -6.98 10.16 -6.90
C PRO A 16 -8.32 10.57 -7.50
N VAL A 17 -8.23 11.44 -8.49
CA VAL A 17 -9.35 11.74 -9.39
C VAL A 17 -9.22 10.86 -10.63
N GLN A 18 -10.33 10.26 -11.08
CA GLN A 18 -10.42 9.59 -12.37
C GLN A 18 -11.23 10.42 -13.35
N ILE A 19 -10.81 10.41 -14.62
CA ILE A 19 -11.48 11.13 -15.70
C ILE A 19 -12.05 10.10 -16.67
N ASN A 20 -13.38 10.01 -16.73
CA ASN A 20 -14.12 9.28 -17.75
C ASN A 20 -13.97 10.02 -19.09
N GLN A 21 -13.26 9.40 -20.04
CA GLN A 21 -12.95 10.02 -21.33
C GLN A 21 -14.18 10.08 -22.25
N ASP A 22 -15.12 9.14 -22.13
CA ASP A 22 -16.35 9.10 -22.94
C ASP A 22 -17.30 10.25 -22.60
N LEU A 23 -17.29 10.71 -21.34
CA LEU A 23 -18.05 11.87 -20.88
C LEU A 23 -17.29 13.20 -21.06
N CYS A 24 -16.00 13.17 -21.40
CA CYS A 24 -15.15 14.34 -21.46
C CYS A 24 -15.37 15.16 -22.74
N LEU A 25 -15.90 16.39 -22.59
CA LEU A 25 -16.10 17.33 -23.71
C LEU A 25 -14.81 18.07 -24.13
N LYS A 26 -13.67 17.77 -23.52
CA LYS A 26 -12.38 18.46 -23.77
C LYS A 26 -12.42 19.99 -23.57
N CYS A 27 -13.39 20.52 -22.81
CA CYS A 27 -13.66 21.96 -22.63
C CYS A 27 -12.68 22.73 -21.72
N GLU A 28 -11.56 22.13 -21.32
CA GLU A 28 -10.44 22.77 -20.59
C GLU A 28 -10.73 23.39 -19.21
N ARG A 29 -11.98 23.38 -18.73
CA ARG A 29 -12.31 23.92 -17.39
C ARG A 29 -11.49 23.30 -16.27
N CYS A 30 -11.28 21.98 -16.31
CA CYS A 30 -10.46 21.28 -15.32
C CYS A 30 -8.97 21.67 -15.38
N LEU A 31 -8.46 22.03 -16.55
CA LEU A 31 -7.08 22.52 -16.73
C LEU A 31 -6.92 23.88 -16.05
N GLN A 32 -7.87 24.80 -16.27
CA GLN A 32 -7.85 26.15 -15.70
C GLN A 32 -8.07 26.14 -14.18
N ALA A 33 -8.94 25.25 -13.68
CA ALA A 33 -9.23 25.15 -12.25
C ALA A 33 -8.11 24.48 -11.43
N CYS A 34 -7.18 23.78 -12.09
CA CYS A 34 -6.08 23.08 -11.44
C CYS A 34 -4.89 24.02 -11.21
N ASN A 35 -4.84 24.67 -10.04
CA ASN A 35 -3.74 25.56 -9.65
C ASN A 35 -2.35 24.89 -9.68
N ALA A 36 -2.30 23.58 -9.46
CA ALA A 36 -1.07 22.80 -9.47
C ALA A 36 -0.64 22.33 -10.88
N LYS A 37 -1.45 22.63 -11.91
CA LYS A 37 -1.21 22.21 -13.31
C LYS A 37 -0.96 20.71 -13.44
N ALA A 38 -1.69 19.91 -12.65
CA ALA A 38 -1.57 18.46 -12.63
C ALA A 38 -2.33 17.79 -13.78
N ILE A 39 -3.35 18.45 -14.34
CA ILE A 39 -4.13 17.90 -15.46
C ILE A 39 -3.48 18.33 -16.77
N TYR A 40 -3.28 17.41 -17.70
CA TYR A 40 -2.70 17.69 -19.02
C TYR A 40 -3.35 16.84 -20.12
N PHE A 41 -3.01 17.14 -21.36
CA PHE A 41 -3.54 16.48 -22.54
C PHE A 41 -2.43 15.68 -23.24
N LYS A 42 -2.71 14.43 -23.59
CA LYS A 42 -1.80 13.57 -24.36
C LYS A 42 -2.61 12.64 -25.24
N HIS A 43 -2.33 12.58 -26.54
CA HIS A 43 -3.00 11.68 -27.49
C HIS A 43 -4.54 11.69 -27.45
N GLY A 44 -5.18 12.86 -27.33
CA GLY A 44 -6.65 12.89 -27.33
C GLY A 44 -7.31 12.67 -25.97
N VAL A 45 -6.55 12.26 -24.94
CA VAL A 45 -7.07 11.95 -23.61
C VAL A 45 -6.56 12.91 -22.54
N ARG A 46 -7.38 13.13 -21.51
CA ARG A 46 -7.03 13.91 -20.32
C ARG A 46 -6.36 12.98 -19.30
N LEU A 47 -5.14 13.35 -18.91
CA LEU A 47 -4.34 12.63 -17.92
C LEU A 47 -4.07 13.51 -16.70
N VAL A 48 -3.77 12.88 -15.57
CA VAL A 48 -3.46 13.54 -14.30
C VAL A 48 -2.08 13.12 -13.83
N ASP A 49 -1.21 14.10 -13.61
CA ASP A 49 0.08 13.95 -12.95
C ASP A 49 -0.13 13.96 -11.44
N TYR A 50 -0.27 12.76 -10.85
CA TYR A 50 -0.51 12.62 -9.42
C TYR A 50 0.65 13.10 -8.55
N SER A 51 1.86 13.27 -9.10
CA SER A 51 2.99 13.86 -8.37
C SER A 51 2.81 15.36 -8.10
N LYS A 52 2.02 16.04 -8.95
CA LYS A 52 1.70 17.48 -8.82
C LYS A 52 0.33 17.73 -8.19
N CYS A 53 -0.54 16.73 -8.18
CA CYS A 53 -1.91 16.88 -7.70
C CYS A 53 -1.94 17.21 -6.19
N LYS A 54 -2.43 18.40 -5.83
CA LYS A 54 -2.60 18.82 -4.43
C LYS A 54 -3.96 18.45 -3.82
N ALA A 55 -4.70 17.55 -4.46
CA ALA A 55 -6.03 17.10 -4.03
C ALA A 55 -7.03 18.25 -3.73
N SER A 56 -6.98 19.35 -4.48
CA SER A 56 -7.88 20.50 -4.24
C SER A 56 -9.32 20.28 -4.72
N LEU A 57 -9.57 19.24 -5.53
CA LEU A 57 -10.89 18.85 -6.06
C LEU A 57 -11.61 19.89 -6.93
N ASN A 58 -11.00 21.05 -7.20
CA ASN A 58 -11.57 22.06 -8.10
C ASN A 58 -11.94 21.49 -9.47
N CYS A 59 -11.15 20.56 -10.01
CA CYS A 59 -11.41 19.92 -11.30
C CYS A 59 -12.72 19.12 -11.32
N VAL A 60 -13.10 18.51 -10.20
CA VAL A 60 -14.37 17.80 -10.03
C VAL A 60 -15.52 18.80 -10.04
N GLN A 61 -15.40 19.88 -9.28
CA GLN A 61 -16.45 20.90 -9.14
C GLN A 61 -16.78 21.63 -10.44
N VAL A 62 -15.76 21.92 -11.27
CA VAL A 62 -15.97 22.68 -12.52
C VAL A 62 -16.39 21.81 -13.71
N CYS A 63 -16.43 20.48 -13.56
CA CYS A 63 -16.75 19.58 -14.66
C CYS A 63 -18.26 19.53 -14.91
N PRO A 64 -18.79 20.09 -16.02
CA PRO A 64 -20.24 20.17 -16.25
C PRO A 64 -20.90 18.82 -16.56
N ARG A 65 -20.10 17.79 -16.85
CA ARG A 65 -20.55 16.44 -17.20
C ARG A 65 -20.32 15.43 -16.09
N ASN A 66 -19.80 15.86 -14.94
CA ASN A 66 -19.32 14.97 -13.88
C ASN A 66 -18.40 13.85 -14.40
N ALA A 67 -17.63 14.17 -15.44
CA ALA A 67 -16.68 13.24 -16.06
C ALA A 67 -15.44 13.01 -15.18
N ILE A 68 -15.21 13.89 -14.18
CA ILE A 68 -14.12 13.76 -13.22
C ILE A 68 -14.74 13.41 -11.87
N GLN A 69 -14.31 12.29 -11.29
CA GLN A 69 -14.82 11.81 -10.01
C GLN A 69 -13.66 11.54 -9.06
N VAL A 70 -13.89 11.77 -7.77
CA VAL A 70 -12.97 11.30 -6.73
C VAL A 70 -13.19 9.80 -6.61
N THR A 71 -12.16 9.04 -6.92
CA THR A 71 -12.14 7.64 -6.58
C THR A 71 -11.43 7.54 -5.24
N SER A 72 -12.10 6.99 -4.23
CA SER A 72 -11.36 6.38 -3.14
C SER A 72 -10.61 5.22 -3.78
N ILE A 73 -9.30 5.36 -4.04
CA ILE A 73 -8.49 4.15 -3.95
C ILE A 73 -8.58 3.84 -2.46
N GLU A 74 -9.44 2.88 -2.12
CA GLU A 74 -9.29 2.15 -0.89
C GLU A 74 -7.88 1.55 -0.93
N VAL A 75 -6.89 2.29 -0.41
CA VAL A 75 -5.65 1.67 0.07
C VAL A 75 -6.00 1.08 1.44
N ASN A 76 -7.02 0.23 1.47
CA ASN A 76 -7.59 -0.35 2.69
C ASN A 76 -6.87 -1.66 3.06
N ASP A 77 -5.66 -1.84 2.57
CA ASP A 77 -4.82 -2.98 2.88
C ASP A 77 -3.54 -2.52 3.57
N GLN A 78 -3.66 -1.71 4.63
CA GLN A 78 -2.51 -1.54 5.51
C GLN A 78 -2.20 -2.90 6.14
N VAL A 79 -1.05 -3.47 5.77
CA VAL A 79 -0.56 -4.72 6.37
C VAL A 79 -0.27 -4.44 7.84
N VAL A 80 -1.13 -4.95 8.72
CA VAL A 80 -1.01 -4.81 10.18
C VAL A 80 -0.17 -5.92 10.79
N SER A 81 -0.05 -7.06 10.10
CA SER A 81 0.87 -8.13 10.47
C SER A 81 1.05 -9.10 9.32
N ILE A 82 2.01 -10.00 9.49
CA ILE A 82 2.24 -11.13 8.59
C ILE A 82 1.98 -12.41 9.39
N LYS A 83 1.08 -13.26 8.88
CA LYS A 83 0.84 -14.60 9.40
C LYS A 83 1.62 -15.61 8.59
N ILE A 84 2.29 -16.53 9.28
CA ILE A 84 3.00 -17.66 8.68
C ILE A 84 2.21 -18.92 9.04
N ASP A 85 1.81 -19.67 8.02
CA ASP A 85 1.16 -20.96 8.15
C ASP A 85 2.23 -22.05 8.36
N HIS A 86 2.40 -22.48 9.62
CA HIS A 86 3.45 -23.43 10.00
C HIS A 86 3.19 -24.87 9.57
N GLU A 87 1.97 -25.21 9.12
CA GLU A 87 1.69 -26.50 8.49
C GLU A 87 2.23 -26.55 7.05
N LYS A 88 2.30 -25.39 6.39
CA LYS A 88 2.84 -25.26 5.02
C LYS A 88 4.30 -24.85 4.98
N CYS A 89 4.74 -24.13 6.01
CA CYS A 89 6.12 -23.66 6.09
C CYS A 89 7.06 -24.85 6.38
N ASN A 90 7.84 -25.23 5.38
CA ASN A 90 8.85 -26.29 5.49
C ASN A 90 10.22 -25.79 5.99
N SER A 91 10.31 -24.57 6.52
CA SER A 91 11.55 -23.95 6.99
C SER A 91 12.70 -23.95 5.97
N CYS A 92 12.42 -23.63 4.70
CA CYS A 92 13.44 -23.48 3.63
C CYS A 92 14.33 -22.22 3.73
N GLU A 93 14.06 -21.31 4.68
CA GLU A 93 14.91 -20.16 5.03
C GLU A 93 15.16 -19.09 3.97
N GLU A 94 14.58 -19.25 2.78
CA GLU A 94 14.57 -18.22 1.72
C GLU A 94 14.15 -16.84 2.20
N CYS A 95 13.32 -16.78 3.23
CA CYS A 95 12.81 -15.54 3.83
C CYS A 95 13.79 -14.82 4.77
N ILE A 96 14.86 -15.50 5.17
CA ILE A 96 15.92 -14.99 6.05
C ILE A 96 17.21 -14.77 5.28
N SER A 97 17.44 -15.52 4.20
CA SER A 97 18.64 -15.40 3.38
C SER A 97 18.84 -13.97 2.86
N ASP A 98 20.08 -13.46 2.99
CA ASP A 98 20.45 -12.12 2.51
C ASP A 98 20.58 -12.09 0.97
N ASP A 99 20.76 -13.24 0.32
CA ASP A 99 20.95 -13.35 -1.12
C ASP A 99 19.64 -13.17 -1.92
N SER A 100 18.49 -13.49 -1.31
CA SER A 100 17.20 -13.61 -2.01
C SER A 100 16.40 -12.30 -2.07
N ASN A 101 16.88 -11.22 -1.45
CA ASN A 101 16.18 -9.92 -1.33
C ASN A 101 14.69 -10.06 -0.92
N PHE A 102 14.40 -11.09 -0.11
CA PHE A 102 13.05 -11.53 0.18
C PHE A 102 12.27 -10.49 0.98
N CYS A 103 12.89 -9.98 2.04
CA CYS A 103 12.39 -8.89 2.85
C CYS A 103 13.46 -7.81 2.92
N PRO A 104 13.34 -6.66 2.23
CA PRO A 104 14.35 -5.59 2.26
C PRO A 104 14.52 -4.92 3.64
N LYS A 105 13.78 -5.40 4.64
CA LYS A 105 13.77 -4.91 6.02
C LYS A 105 14.12 -6.01 7.02
N ASN A 106 14.49 -7.21 6.55
CA ASN A 106 14.94 -8.35 7.36
C ASN A 106 14.03 -8.60 8.59
N LEU A 107 12.72 -8.69 8.34
CA LEU A 107 11.68 -8.86 9.35
C LEU A 107 11.36 -10.33 9.68
N PHE A 108 12.04 -11.28 9.05
CA PHE A 108 11.91 -12.72 9.33
C PHE A 108 13.12 -13.21 10.12
N TYR A 109 12.93 -14.19 11.01
CA TYR A 109 13.99 -14.76 11.84
C TYR A 109 13.63 -16.20 12.27
N ARG A 110 14.64 -17.02 12.59
CA ARG A 110 14.40 -18.35 13.17
C ARG A 110 13.98 -18.24 14.64
N GLY A 111 13.05 -19.07 15.08
CA GLY A 111 12.66 -19.17 16.48
C GLY A 111 11.69 -20.31 16.73
N LYS A 112 11.34 -20.51 18.00
CA LYS A 112 10.42 -21.58 18.40
C LYS A 112 8.98 -21.28 18.03
N VAL A 113 8.31 -22.26 17.44
CA VAL A 113 6.90 -22.26 17.07
C VAL A 113 6.24 -23.52 17.60
N ASN A 114 4.96 -23.43 17.95
CA ASN A 114 4.22 -24.58 18.43
C ASN A 114 3.57 -25.29 17.24
N ASN A 115 3.72 -26.60 17.16
CA ASN A 115 2.90 -27.41 16.26
C ASN A 115 1.49 -27.65 16.86
N ASN A 116 0.62 -28.35 16.13
CA ASN A 116 -0.74 -28.67 16.57
C ASN A 116 -0.80 -29.58 17.82
N GLU A 117 0.31 -30.19 18.22
CA GLU A 117 0.44 -31.06 19.39
C GLU A 117 1.11 -30.34 20.59
N ASN A 118 1.22 -29.00 20.54
CA ASN A 118 1.91 -28.16 21.54
C ASN A 118 3.40 -28.51 21.76
N GLN A 119 4.03 -29.18 20.79
CA GLN A 119 5.47 -29.42 20.82
C GLN A 119 6.21 -28.20 20.26
N GLU A 120 7.24 -27.74 20.99
CA GLU A 120 8.13 -26.68 20.53
C GLU A 120 9.02 -27.22 19.41
N GLN A 121 8.89 -26.66 18.21
CA GLN A 121 9.77 -26.95 17.09
C GLN A 121 10.40 -25.67 16.53
N ASP A 122 11.53 -25.82 15.86
CA ASP A 122 12.17 -24.70 15.17
C ASP A 122 11.36 -24.30 13.93
N GLY A 123 11.17 -22.99 13.77
CA GLY A 123 10.42 -22.43 12.64
C GLY A 123 10.78 -20.98 12.36
N ILE A 124 10.06 -20.40 11.40
CA ILE A 124 10.26 -19.03 10.95
C ILE A 124 9.26 -18.09 11.62
N LYS A 125 9.71 -17.01 12.24
CA LYS A 125 8.85 -16.00 12.86
C LYS A 125 9.00 -14.66 12.16
N PHE A 126 7.94 -13.85 12.26
CA PHE A 126 7.91 -12.49 11.79
C PHE A 126 8.06 -11.51 12.97
N LYS A 127 8.90 -10.47 12.82
CA LYS A 127 9.14 -9.44 13.84
C LYS A 127 7.95 -8.49 13.95
N PHE A 128 6.87 -8.93 14.60
CA PHE A 128 5.65 -8.14 14.75
C PHE A 128 5.89 -6.77 15.39
N ARG A 129 6.77 -6.67 16.40
CA ARG A 129 7.12 -5.39 17.05
C ARG A 129 7.78 -4.38 16.10
N GLU A 130 8.35 -4.86 14.99
CA GLU A 130 9.01 -4.05 13.97
C GLU A 130 8.15 -3.87 12.71
N ILE A 131 6.85 -4.19 12.78
CA ILE A 131 5.91 -4.06 11.64
C ILE A 131 5.92 -2.65 11.02
N LEU A 132 6.21 -1.61 11.81
CA LEU A 132 6.33 -0.23 11.31
C LEU A 132 7.43 -0.07 10.24
N LYS A 133 8.44 -0.96 10.22
CA LYS A 133 9.47 -0.97 9.18
C LYS A 133 8.98 -1.67 7.91
N CYS A 134 7.93 -2.48 7.97
CA CYS A 134 7.37 -3.20 6.83
C CYS A 134 6.82 -2.21 5.80
N GLN A 135 7.31 -2.31 4.57
CA GLN A 135 6.89 -1.45 3.46
C GLN A 135 5.58 -1.91 2.81
N GLY A 136 5.02 -3.06 3.22
CA GLY A 136 3.81 -3.61 2.60
C GLY A 136 4.01 -4.06 1.15
N CYS A 137 5.24 -4.29 0.69
CA CYS A 137 5.55 -4.65 -0.71
C CYS A 137 5.06 -6.04 -1.16
N LEU A 138 4.53 -6.86 -0.24
CA LEU A 138 4.00 -8.22 -0.47
C LEU A 138 4.96 -9.24 -1.11
N ARG A 139 6.25 -8.90 -1.24
CA ARG A 139 7.29 -9.84 -1.70
C ARG A 139 7.28 -11.16 -0.94
N CYS A 140 7.09 -11.11 0.37
CA CYS A 140 7.05 -12.33 1.19
C CYS A 140 5.93 -13.31 0.81
N THR A 141 4.81 -12.82 0.27
CA THR A 141 3.71 -13.65 -0.22
C THR A 141 4.03 -14.25 -1.59
N ILE A 142 4.73 -13.48 -2.44
CA ILE A 142 5.07 -13.86 -3.82
C ILE A 142 6.25 -14.83 -3.84
N LEU A 143 7.29 -14.56 -3.05
CA LEU A 143 8.56 -15.27 -3.06
C LEU A 143 8.57 -16.52 -2.20
N CYS A 144 7.61 -16.69 -1.29
CA CYS A 144 7.54 -17.90 -0.46
C CYS A 144 7.20 -19.11 -1.34
N PRO A 145 8.10 -20.10 -1.52
CA PRO A 145 7.86 -21.24 -2.41
C PRO A 145 6.66 -22.08 -1.95
N GLN A 146 6.45 -22.15 -0.64
CA GLN A 146 5.35 -22.89 -0.02
C GLN A 146 4.03 -22.09 0.06
N LYS A 147 4.04 -20.81 -0.34
CA LYS A 147 2.90 -19.89 -0.19
C LYS A 147 2.31 -19.89 1.23
N ALA A 148 3.16 -20.10 2.23
CA ALA A 148 2.80 -20.20 3.64
C ALA A 148 2.56 -18.83 4.30
N ILE A 149 2.99 -17.74 3.65
CA ILE A 149 2.97 -16.40 4.23
C ILE A 149 1.77 -15.62 3.71
N LYS A 150 0.95 -15.09 4.63
CA LYS A 150 -0.24 -14.29 4.32
C LYS A 150 -0.21 -12.95 5.06
N PRO A 151 -0.42 -11.81 4.37
CA PRO A 151 -0.58 -10.53 5.04
C PRO A 151 -1.94 -10.47 5.74
N LEU A 152 -1.95 -10.00 6.98
CA LEU A 152 -3.16 -9.55 7.65
C LEU A 152 -3.32 -8.07 7.36
N LYS A 153 -4.44 -7.75 6.74
CA LYS A 153 -4.80 -6.41 6.29
C LYS A 153 -5.90 -5.91 7.21
N PHE A 154 -5.82 -4.63 7.60
CA PHE A 154 -6.90 -3.99 8.33
C PHE A 154 -7.66 -3.08 7.38
N ASN A 155 -8.92 -3.41 7.16
CA ASN A 155 -9.83 -2.57 6.39
C ASN A 155 -10.22 -1.40 7.29
N VAL A 156 -9.87 -0.18 6.88
CA VAL A 156 -10.33 1.06 7.52
C VAL A 156 -11.62 1.51 6.83
#